data_AF-A0A2V8M8R4-F1
#
_entry.id   AF-A0A2V8M8R4-F1
#
_cell.length_a   1.000
_cell.length_b   1.000
_cell.length_c   1.000
_cell.angle_alpha   90.00
_cell.angle_beta   90.00
_cell.angle_gamma   90.00
#
_symmetry.space_group_name_H-M   'P 1'
#
loop_
_entity.id
_entity.type
_entity.pdbx_description
1 polymer ?
#
loop_
_entity_poly.entity_id
_entity_poly.type
_entity_poly.pdbx_seq_one_letter_code
_entity_poly.pdbx_strand_id
1 'polypeptide(L)'
;MKIGATLGLLTYTYTIGRLLAPLLALGLVFFVVNSGRLIDVMKVWIVYGVTLIPLAVFNLRHPGLLTSRFALISYIRREPSIQAIVFRFISRYFQDLSLFGLLTSGDVNARHHVPDANGSMLIAPLILSLLGIVIVVAYRRSDPFWRFIIFAALAAVVPGALTVDAFHTGRMIAYQIFLIVLMIPALGWLYERKAKNLDVAVADGEIKSVKDVADLTSRQALLIGLLLATAMQAAYFQVVFWRDGPKDPRRAVALDVGYKTVYDAATAMPSRPIYLVDGYYGPAYIHALWYATLEGRSTSEFIHLDKGEPAPPGALVISSESDCADCEIILRSEQYMLYREF
;
A
#
# COMPACT_ATOMS: atom_id res chain seq x y z
N MET A 1 5.26 7.67 -25.70
CA MET A 1 4.05 6.80 -25.75
C MET A 1 3.95 5.88 -24.53
N LYS A 2 4.89 4.95 -24.30
CA LYS A 2 4.83 4.00 -23.16
C LYS A 2 4.66 4.67 -21.78
N ILE A 3 5.47 5.69 -21.46
CA ILE A 3 5.40 6.40 -20.17
C ILE A 3 4.02 7.08 -19.97
N GLY A 4 3.48 7.73 -20.99
CA GLY A 4 2.16 8.37 -20.92
C GLY A 4 1.04 7.35 -20.68
N ALA A 5 1.13 6.17 -21.31
CA ALA A 5 0.20 5.07 -21.05
C ALA A 5 0.35 4.50 -19.63
N THR A 6 1.57 4.38 -19.10
CA THR A 6 1.81 3.94 -17.71
C THR A 6 1.23 4.93 -16.70
N LEU A 7 1.35 6.25 -16.94
CA LEU A 7 0.70 7.26 -16.11
C LEU A 7 -0.83 7.13 -16.18
N GLY A 8 -1.37 6.87 -17.37
CA GLY A 8 -2.79 6.55 -17.55
C GLY A 8 -3.21 5.34 -16.72
N LEU A 9 -2.50 4.22 -16.85
CA LEU A 9 -2.75 3.00 -16.07
C LEU A 9 -2.74 3.29 -14.57
N LEU A 10 -1.74 4.01 -14.08
CA LEU A 10 -1.65 4.41 -12.66
C LEU A 10 -2.92 5.15 -12.22
N THR A 11 -3.41 6.12 -13.02
CA THR A 11 -4.65 6.86 -12.77
C THR A 11 -5.88 5.96 -12.68
N TYR A 12 -5.97 4.91 -13.50
CA TYR A 12 -7.13 4.01 -13.52
C TYR A 12 -7.04 2.89 -12.46
N THR A 13 -5.84 2.46 -12.07
CA THR A 13 -5.67 1.29 -11.19
C THR A 13 -6.11 1.52 -9.76
N TYR A 14 -5.97 2.74 -9.23
CA TYR A 14 -6.33 3.02 -7.85
C TYR A 14 -6.66 4.50 -7.64
N THR A 15 -7.50 4.81 -6.65
CA THR A 15 -7.94 6.19 -6.36
C THR A 15 -6.76 7.12 -6.07
N ILE A 16 -5.70 6.60 -5.46
CA ILE A 16 -4.46 7.34 -5.18
C ILE A 16 -3.67 7.64 -6.44
N GLY A 17 -3.68 6.73 -7.41
CA GLY A 17 -3.02 6.92 -8.68
C GLY A 17 -3.55 8.13 -9.43
N ARG A 18 -4.83 8.50 -9.23
CA ARG A 18 -5.44 9.72 -9.81
C ARG A 18 -4.76 11.01 -9.35
N LEU A 19 -4.16 11.02 -8.16
CA LEU A 19 -3.38 12.15 -7.66
C LEU A 19 -1.88 11.97 -7.92
N LEU A 20 -1.37 10.74 -7.76
CA LEU A 20 0.05 10.46 -7.95
C LEU A 20 0.50 10.62 -9.41
N ALA A 21 -0.26 10.13 -10.38
CA ALA A 21 0.14 10.18 -11.79
C ALA A 21 0.34 11.62 -12.31
N PRO A 22 -0.55 12.61 -12.02
CA PRO A 22 -0.26 14.01 -12.32
C PRO A 22 1.01 14.54 -11.66
N LEU A 23 1.29 14.18 -10.40
CA LEU A 23 2.52 14.58 -9.72
C LEU A 23 3.75 13.99 -10.41
N LEU A 24 3.73 12.72 -10.78
CA LEU A 24 4.80 12.09 -11.54
C LEU A 24 4.96 12.71 -12.93
N ALA A 25 3.85 13.06 -13.61
CA ALA A 25 3.89 13.78 -14.87
C ALA A 25 4.58 15.15 -14.74
N LEU A 26 4.32 15.88 -13.64
CA LEU A 26 5.00 17.13 -13.31
C LEU A 26 6.50 16.91 -13.05
N GLY A 27 6.86 15.81 -12.37
CA GLY A 27 8.27 15.44 -12.14
C GLY A 27 9.08 15.28 -13.43
N LEU A 28 8.44 14.99 -14.57
CA LEU A 28 9.15 14.90 -15.86
C LEU A 28 9.81 16.22 -16.29
N VAL A 29 9.46 17.35 -15.67
CA VAL A 29 10.12 18.66 -15.90
C VAL A 29 11.63 18.60 -15.63
N PHE A 30 12.11 17.71 -14.74
CA PHE A 30 13.56 17.54 -14.53
C PHE A 30 14.31 17.15 -15.83
N PHE A 31 13.66 16.43 -16.75
CA PHE A 31 14.24 16.10 -18.06
C PHE A 31 14.21 17.25 -19.06
N VAL A 32 13.37 18.26 -18.83
CA VAL A 32 13.38 19.51 -19.62
C VAL A 32 14.57 20.36 -19.22
N VAL A 33 14.69 20.67 -17.93
CA VAL A 33 15.69 21.61 -17.40
C VAL A 33 17.12 21.13 -17.63
N ASN A 34 17.36 19.82 -17.46
CA ASN A 34 18.73 19.28 -17.47
C ASN A 34 19.12 18.57 -18.77
N SER A 35 18.17 18.22 -19.63
CA SER A 35 18.45 17.41 -20.81
C SER A 35 17.86 17.94 -22.11
N GLY A 36 17.18 19.10 -22.06
CA GLY A 36 16.57 19.70 -23.25
C GLY A 36 15.46 18.86 -23.89
N ARG A 37 14.91 17.88 -23.17
CA ARG A 37 13.93 16.91 -23.70
C ARG A 37 12.50 17.44 -23.70
N LEU A 38 12.31 18.73 -23.97
CA LEU A 38 10.99 19.38 -23.93
C LEU A 38 9.98 18.67 -24.83
N ILE A 39 10.36 18.38 -26.08
CA ILE A 39 9.48 17.73 -27.05
C ILE A 39 9.04 16.33 -26.58
N ASP A 40 9.95 15.57 -25.98
CA ASP A 40 9.64 14.23 -25.48
C ASP A 40 8.70 14.27 -24.27
N VAL A 41 8.92 15.21 -23.34
CA VAL A 41 8.03 15.44 -22.20
C VAL A 41 6.64 15.87 -22.67
N MET A 42 6.56 16.79 -23.63
CA MET A 42 5.29 17.20 -24.25
C MET A 42 4.56 16.02 -24.90
N LYS A 43 5.26 15.15 -25.64
CA LYS A 43 4.68 13.92 -26.20
C LYS A 43 4.12 13.01 -25.10
N VAL A 44 4.81 12.88 -23.97
CA VAL A 44 4.33 12.07 -22.83
C VAL A 44 3.07 12.69 -22.23
N TRP A 45 3.04 14.01 -22.02
CA TRP A 45 1.88 14.72 -21.49
C TRP A 45 0.68 14.67 -22.41
N ILE A 46 0.88 14.81 -23.73
CA ILE A 46 -0.21 14.67 -24.71
C ILE A 46 -0.80 13.26 -24.64
N VAL A 47 0.04 12.22 -24.67
CA VAL A 47 -0.44 10.84 -24.56
C VAL A 47 -1.17 10.62 -23.24
N TYR A 48 -0.60 11.08 -22.12
CA TYR A 48 -1.26 10.98 -20.82
C TYR A 48 -2.62 11.71 -20.82
N GLY A 49 -2.68 12.94 -21.33
CA GLY A 49 -3.93 13.71 -21.47
C GLY A 49 -4.99 12.97 -22.28
N VAL A 50 -4.61 12.31 -23.39
CA VAL A 50 -5.52 11.47 -24.18
C VAL A 50 -6.07 10.32 -23.33
N THR A 51 -5.25 9.66 -22.51
CA THR A 51 -5.74 8.60 -21.62
C THR A 51 -6.73 9.08 -20.56
N LEU A 52 -6.79 10.38 -20.25
CA LEU A 52 -7.73 10.95 -19.29
C LEU A 52 -9.11 11.27 -19.89
N ILE A 53 -9.28 11.21 -21.21
CA ILE A 53 -10.55 11.52 -21.88
C ILE A 53 -11.71 10.66 -21.35
N PRO A 54 -11.60 9.32 -21.23
CA PRO A 54 -12.69 8.50 -20.70
C PRO A 54 -13.06 8.89 -19.26
N LEU A 55 -12.07 9.16 -18.41
CA LEU A 55 -12.28 9.62 -17.04
C LEU A 55 -13.02 10.96 -17.00
N ALA A 56 -12.64 11.90 -17.86
CA ALA A 56 -13.29 13.20 -17.96
C ALA A 56 -14.75 13.07 -18.42
N VAL A 57 -15.02 12.27 -19.47
CA VAL A 57 -16.38 11.99 -19.95
C VAL A 57 -17.23 11.35 -18.86
N PHE A 58 -16.68 10.37 -18.13
CA PHE A 58 -17.37 9.75 -17.00
C PHE A 58 -17.69 10.76 -15.89
N ASN A 59 -16.74 11.61 -15.52
CA ASN A 59 -16.95 12.64 -14.48
C ASN A 59 -18.04 13.65 -14.86
N LEU A 60 -18.12 14.04 -16.14
CA LEU A 60 -19.15 14.94 -16.64
C LEU A 60 -20.54 14.31 -16.59
N ARG A 61 -20.65 13.01 -16.85
CA ARG A 61 -21.93 12.26 -16.79
C ARG A 61 -22.33 11.87 -15.37
N HIS A 62 -21.36 11.70 -14.48
CA HIS A 62 -21.56 11.23 -13.12
C HIS A 62 -20.79 12.10 -12.11
N PRO A 63 -21.23 13.36 -11.90
CA PRO A 63 -20.52 14.30 -11.06
C PRO A 63 -20.36 13.77 -9.63
N GLY A 64 -19.13 13.83 -9.11
CA GLY A 64 -18.82 13.44 -7.74
C GLY A 64 -18.50 11.96 -7.52
N LEU A 65 -18.82 11.06 -8.45
CA LEU A 65 -18.54 9.62 -8.25
C LEU A 65 -17.03 9.30 -8.22
N LEU A 66 -16.21 10.03 -8.95
CA LEU A 66 -14.76 9.82 -8.95
C LEU A 66 -14.07 10.31 -7.68
N THR A 67 -14.68 11.26 -6.97
CA THR A 67 -14.12 11.91 -5.78
C THR A 67 -14.80 11.49 -4.48
N SER A 68 -15.93 10.79 -4.54
CA SER A 68 -16.71 10.34 -3.38
C SER A 68 -15.88 9.56 -2.37
N ARG A 69 -15.11 8.56 -2.85
CA ARG A 69 -14.24 7.75 -1.98
C ARG A 69 -13.16 8.59 -1.33
N PHE A 70 -12.54 9.52 -2.06
CA PHE A 70 -11.53 10.41 -1.51
C PHE A 70 -12.13 11.35 -0.46
N ALA A 71 -13.30 11.93 -0.73
CA ALA A 71 -14.01 12.78 0.23
C ALA A 71 -14.37 12.03 1.53
N LEU A 72 -14.67 10.73 1.44
CA LEU A 72 -15.01 9.88 2.59
C LEU A 72 -13.79 9.62 3.49
N ILE A 73 -12.62 9.33 2.90
CA ILE A 73 -11.39 8.98 3.65
C ILE A 73 -10.48 10.18 3.95
N SER A 74 -10.81 11.37 3.45
CA SER A 74 -10.03 12.59 3.66
C SER A 74 -10.53 13.39 4.87
N TYR A 75 -9.59 14.02 5.58
CA TYR A 75 -9.91 14.96 6.64
C TYR A 75 -10.25 16.37 6.11
N ILE A 76 -10.01 16.67 4.82
CA ILE A 76 -10.15 18.02 4.25
C ILE A 76 -11.52 18.65 4.55
N ARG A 77 -12.61 17.89 4.42
CA ARG A 77 -13.97 18.38 4.69
C ARG A 77 -14.34 18.40 6.18
N ARG A 78 -13.54 17.75 7.03
CA ARG A 78 -13.78 17.60 8.47
C ARG A 78 -13.06 18.67 9.28
N GLU A 79 -12.00 19.26 8.72
CA GLU A 79 -11.26 20.32 9.39
C GLU A 79 -11.98 21.67 9.32
N PRO A 80 -11.91 22.49 10.39
CA PRO A 80 -12.64 23.75 10.48
C PRO A 80 -12.01 24.89 9.66
N SER A 81 -10.74 24.76 9.24
CA SER A 81 -10.03 25.82 8.53
C SER A 81 -8.93 25.28 7.60
N ILE A 82 -8.53 26.09 6.61
CA ILE A 82 -7.41 25.78 5.71
C ILE A 82 -6.10 25.61 6.49
N GLN A 83 -5.89 26.41 7.53
CA GLN A 83 -4.71 26.30 8.38
C GLN A 83 -4.65 24.93 9.07
N ALA A 84 -5.78 24.43 9.59
CA ALA A 84 -5.87 23.10 10.18
C ALA A 84 -5.60 21.99 9.15
N ILE A 85 -6.11 22.15 7.92
CA ILE A 85 -5.83 21.23 6.80
C ILE A 85 -4.34 21.17 6.48
N VAL A 86 -3.68 22.33 6.39
CA VAL A 86 -2.24 22.43 6.08
C VAL A 86 -1.40 21.83 7.20
N PHE A 87 -1.68 22.17 8.46
CA PHE A 87 -0.95 21.58 9.60
C PHE A 87 -1.15 20.07 9.68
N ARG A 88 -2.37 19.59 9.47
CA ARG A 88 -2.64 18.15 9.44
C ARG A 88 -1.91 17.47 8.29
N PHE A 89 -1.90 18.08 7.10
CA PHE A 89 -1.14 17.57 5.96
C PHE A 89 0.34 17.44 6.28
N ILE A 90 0.96 18.49 6.82
CA ILE A 90 2.39 18.48 7.17
C ILE A 90 2.67 17.40 8.22
N SER A 91 1.84 17.32 9.26
CA SER A 91 1.97 16.30 10.31
C SER A 91 1.87 14.90 9.73
N ARG A 92 0.87 14.62 8.90
CA ARG A 92 0.68 13.32 8.23
C ARG A 92 1.83 12.99 7.29
N TYR A 93 2.28 13.95 6.49
CA TYR A 93 3.39 13.78 5.56
C TYR A 93 4.68 13.35 6.27
N PHE A 94 4.99 13.95 7.42
CA PHE A 94 6.17 13.55 8.20
C PHE A 94 5.96 12.25 9.01
N GLN A 95 4.74 11.95 9.44
CA GLN A 95 4.42 10.65 10.02
C GLN A 95 4.61 9.52 8.99
N ASP A 96 4.17 9.74 7.75
CA ASP A 96 4.28 8.80 6.64
C ASP A 96 5.74 8.60 6.17
N LEU A 97 6.59 9.61 6.33
CA LEU A 97 8.04 9.53 6.07
C LEU A 97 8.84 8.95 7.25
N SER A 98 8.21 8.65 8.38
CA SER A 98 8.89 8.20 9.59
C SER A 98 9.69 6.91 9.33
N LEU A 99 11.02 7.00 9.43
CA LEU A 99 11.91 5.84 9.35
C LEU A 99 11.64 4.84 10.48
N PHE A 100 11.30 5.35 11.67
CA PHE A 100 10.89 4.52 12.78
C PHE A 100 9.63 3.73 12.41
N GLY A 101 8.61 4.41 11.85
CA GLY A 101 7.39 3.74 11.41
C GLY A 101 7.64 2.65 10.37
N LEU A 102 8.54 2.89 9.42
CA LEU A 102 8.96 1.90 8.40
C LEU A 102 9.66 0.68 9.00
N LEU A 103 10.37 0.83 10.12
CA LEU A 103 11.17 -0.26 10.71
C LEU A 103 10.48 -1.01 11.85
N THR A 104 9.61 -0.34 12.61
CA THR A 104 9.10 -0.89 13.87
C THR A 104 7.58 -1.05 13.88
N SER A 105 6.84 0.05 13.77
CA SER A 105 5.39 0.05 14.04
C SER A 105 4.54 -0.46 12.89
N GLY A 106 5.00 -0.27 11.65
CA GLY A 106 4.26 -0.70 10.47
C GLY A 106 2.90 -0.03 10.31
N ASP A 107 2.02 -0.62 9.49
CA ASP A 107 0.64 -0.18 9.31
C ASP A 107 -0.22 -0.64 10.50
N VAL A 108 -1.08 0.24 11.02
CA VAL A 108 -2.03 -0.14 12.08
C VAL A 108 -3.20 -0.99 11.55
N ASN A 109 -3.42 -0.99 10.25
CA ASN A 109 -4.50 -1.74 9.64
C ASN A 109 -4.14 -3.22 9.50
N ALA A 110 -4.88 -4.06 10.22
CA ALA A 110 -4.71 -5.51 10.25
C ALA A 110 -4.85 -6.17 8.87
N ARG A 111 -5.42 -5.51 7.85
CA ARG A 111 -5.40 -5.98 6.45
C ARG A 111 -3.99 -5.97 5.86
N HIS A 112 -3.21 -4.92 6.13
CA HIS A 112 -1.94 -4.67 5.45
C HIS A 112 -0.74 -5.15 6.25
N HIS A 113 -0.90 -5.36 7.56
CA HIS A 113 0.20 -5.62 8.46
C HIS A 113 -0.20 -6.54 9.61
N VAL A 114 0.77 -7.31 10.12
CA VAL A 114 0.60 -8.13 11.33
C VAL A 114 1.25 -7.36 12.47
N PRO A 115 0.51 -7.03 13.54
CA PRO A 115 1.07 -6.37 14.71
C PRO A 115 2.33 -7.09 15.22
N ASP A 116 3.31 -6.31 15.67
CA ASP A 116 4.59 -6.79 16.22
C ASP A 116 5.48 -7.58 15.25
N ALA A 117 5.13 -7.67 13.96
CA ALA A 117 5.94 -8.35 12.95
C ALA A 117 7.06 -7.48 12.33
N ASN A 118 7.58 -6.51 13.11
CA ASN A 118 8.41 -5.37 12.70
C ASN A 118 7.66 -4.35 11.80
N GLY A 119 8.35 -3.39 11.21
CA GLY A 119 7.73 -2.39 10.34
C GLY A 119 7.49 -2.83 8.90
N SER A 120 6.97 -1.90 8.10
CA SER A 120 6.58 -2.12 6.70
C SER A 120 7.74 -2.21 5.70
N MET A 121 8.98 -2.05 6.16
CA MET A 121 10.18 -2.17 5.35
C MET A 121 11.29 -2.89 6.12
N LEU A 122 12.02 -3.76 5.43
CA LEU A 122 13.18 -4.45 6.01
C LEU A 122 14.34 -3.46 6.23
N ILE A 123 15.12 -3.68 7.29
CA ILE A 123 16.23 -2.81 7.73
C ILE A 123 17.26 -2.66 6.60
N ALA A 124 17.66 -3.75 5.97
CA ALA A 124 18.71 -3.72 4.96
C ALA A 124 18.29 -2.95 3.69
N PRO A 125 17.13 -3.20 3.07
CA PRO A 125 16.58 -2.34 2.03
C PRO A 125 16.48 -0.87 2.42
N LEU A 126 16.09 -0.55 3.67
CA LEU A 126 16.04 0.83 4.12
C LEU A 126 17.45 1.45 4.15
N ILE A 127 18.42 0.80 4.78
CA ILE A 127 19.82 1.26 4.83
C ILE A 127 20.37 1.48 3.42
N LEU A 128 20.14 0.52 2.52
CA LEU A 128 20.58 0.62 1.13
C LEU A 128 19.91 1.79 0.38
N SER A 129 18.61 2.01 0.61
CA SER A 129 17.89 3.13 0.00
C SER A 129 18.40 4.49 0.52
N LEU A 130 18.69 4.60 1.83
CA LEU A 130 19.26 5.81 2.43
C LEU A 130 20.67 6.07 1.91
N LEU A 131 21.52 5.04 1.84
CA LEU A 131 22.85 5.14 1.26
C LEU A 131 22.79 5.54 -0.22
N GLY A 132 21.82 5.01 -0.97
CA GLY A 132 21.64 5.37 -2.36
C GLY A 132 21.14 6.80 -2.56
N ILE A 133 20.27 7.31 -1.68
CA ILE A 133 19.91 8.74 -1.65
C ILE A 133 21.16 9.59 -1.42
N VAL A 134 22.00 9.23 -0.43
CA VAL A 134 23.26 9.94 -0.14
C VAL A 134 24.16 9.95 -1.37
N ILE A 135 24.37 8.80 -2.02
CA ILE A 135 25.19 8.69 -3.25
C ILE A 135 24.61 9.54 -4.38
N VAL A 136 23.30 9.54 -4.57
CA VAL A 136 22.64 10.37 -5.59
C VAL A 136 22.86 11.85 -5.31
N VAL A 137 22.61 12.30 -4.08
CA VAL A 137 22.73 13.71 -3.72
C VAL A 137 24.19 14.17 -3.77
N ALA A 138 25.14 13.32 -3.38
CA ALA A 138 26.56 13.65 -3.39
C ALA A 138 27.17 13.63 -4.80
N TYR A 139 26.84 12.61 -5.63
CA TYR A 139 27.57 12.32 -6.86
C TYR A 139 26.74 12.37 -8.13
N ARG A 140 25.41 12.24 -8.06
CA ARG A 140 24.51 12.19 -9.23
C ARG A 140 23.45 13.29 -9.21
N ARG A 141 23.68 14.38 -8.47
CA ARG A 141 22.71 15.46 -8.27
C ARG A 141 22.33 16.21 -9.54
N SER A 142 23.08 16.09 -10.64
CA SER A 142 22.78 16.70 -11.94
C SER A 142 22.00 15.77 -12.88
N ASP A 143 21.92 14.48 -12.55
CA ASP A 143 21.24 13.48 -13.38
C ASP A 143 19.71 13.66 -13.26
N PRO A 144 19.02 13.95 -14.38
CA PRO A 144 17.57 14.16 -14.39
C PRO A 144 16.78 12.93 -13.90
N PHE A 145 17.28 11.72 -14.17
CA PHE A 145 16.60 10.50 -13.76
C PHE A 145 16.60 10.38 -12.24
N TRP A 146 17.74 10.58 -11.59
CA TRP A 146 17.82 10.47 -10.13
C TRP A 146 17.07 11.60 -9.41
N ARG A 147 17.05 12.82 -9.99
CA ARG A 147 16.17 13.90 -9.50
C ARG A 147 14.70 13.51 -9.56
N PHE A 148 14.28 12.94 -10.70
CA PHE A 148 12.92 12.44 -10.86
C PHE A 148 12.60 11.36 -9.82
N ILE A 149 13.49 10.38 -9.58
CA ILE A 149 13.28 9.32 -8.59
C ILE A 149 13.15 9.88 -7.17
N ILE A 150 14.01 10.82 -6.75
CA ILE A 150 13.90 11.45 -5.42
C ILE A 150 12.59 12.22 -5.31
N PHE A 151 12.26 13.04 -6.30
CA PHE A 151 11.00 13.77 -6.33
C PHE A 151 9.80 12.82 -6.28
N ALA A 152 9.83 11.73 -7.04
CA ALA A 152 8.77 10.75 -7.11
C ALA A 152 8.59 10.01 -5.77
N ALA A 153 9.68 9.68 -5.08
CA ALA A 153 9.64 9.11 -3.73
C ALA A 153 8.89 10.05 -2.76
N LEU A 154 9.22 11.34 -2.78
CA LEU A 154 8.56 12.35 -1.94
C LEU A 154 7.09 12.58 -2.35
N ALA A 155 6.83 12.68 -3.65
CA ALA A 155 5.48 12.87 -4.20
C ALA A 155 4.55 11.67 -3.92
N ALA A 156 5.10 10.45 -3.84
CA ALA A 156 4.35 9.23 -3.54
C ALA A 156 3.68 9.24 -2.16
N VAL A 157 4.15 10.09 -1.24
CA VAL A 157 3.57 10.25 0.11
C VAL A 157 2.32 11.13 0.10
N VAL A 158 2.22 12.07 -0.84
CA VAL A 158 1.17 13.10 -0.87
C VAL A 158 -0.25 12.51 -0.84
N PRO A 159 -0.59 11.45 -1.61
CA PRO A 159 -1.94 10.90 -1.58
C PRO A 159 -2.31 10.25 -0.24
N GLY A 160 -1.35 9.60 0.43
CA GLY A 160 -1.54 9.06 1.78
C GLY A 160 -1.75 10.16 2.81
N ALA A 161 -0.91 11.19 2.76
CA ALA A 161 -0.92 12.31 3.69
C ALA A 161 -2.21 13.15 3.67
N LEU A 162 -3.02 13.06 2.61
CA LEU A 162 -4.33 13.73 2.51
C LEU A 162 -5.50 12.92 3.09
N THR A 163 -5.20 11.77 3.70
CA THR A 163 -6.21 10.86 4.28
C THR A 163 -6.18 10.83 5.80
N VAL A 164 -7.24 10.31 6.40
CA VAL A 164 -7.41 10.29 7.86
C VAL A 164 -6.35 9.41 8.56
N ASP A 165 -6.02 8.26 7.98
CA ASP A 165 -5.09 7.30 8.56
C ASP A 165 -3.65 7.68 8.23
N ALA A 166 -2.82 7.92 9.26
CA ALA A 166 -1.38 7.98 9.07
C ALA A 166 -0.80 6.59 8.83
N PHE A 167 0.31 6.56 8.12
CA PHE A 167 1.13 5.40 7.85
C PHE A 167 0.38 4.24 7.18
N HIS A 168 -0.58 4.58 6.32
CA HIS A 168 -1.35 3.57 5.60
C HIS A 168 -0.53 3.04 4.40
N THR A 169 0.11 1.89 4.59
CA THR A 169 1.04 1.27 3.63
C THR A 169 0.44 1.02 2.26
N GLY A 170 -0.83 0.57 2.20
CA GLY A 170 -1.53 0.41 0.92
C GLY A 170 -1.68 1.72 0.12
N ARG A 171 -1.74 2.86 0.81
CA ARG A 171 -1.78 4.20 0.19
C ARG A 171 -0.40 4.74 -0.16
N MET A 172 0.62 4.22 0.53
CA MET A 172 2.00 4.62 0.40
C MET A 172 2.80 3.74 -0.56
N ILE A 173 2.29 2.59 -1.02
CA ILE A 173 3.05 1.55 -1.74
C ILE A 173 4.04 2.04 -2.81
N ALA A 174 3.71 3.11 -3.54
CA ALA A 174 4.61 3.71 -4.52
C ALA A 174 5.89 4.27 -3.91
N TYR A 175 5.83 4.82 -2.70
CA TYR A 175 6.99 5.29 -1.93
C TYR A 175 7.98 4.16 -1.70
N GLN A 176 7.52 3.00 -1.23
CA GLN A 176 8.35 1.81 -1.03
C GLN A 176 8.99 1.34 -2.34
N ILE A 177 8.26 1.39 -3.46
CA ILE A 177 8.82 1.07 -4.78
C ILE A 177 9.96 2.03 -5.14
N PHE A 178 9.80 3.34 -4.92
CA PHE A 178 10.88 4.29 -5.18
C PHE A 178 12.08 4.10 -4.25
N LEU A 179 11.87 3.73 -2.99
CA LEU A 179 12.95 3.38 -2.08
C LEU A 179 13.74 2.16 -2.58
N ILE A 180 13.07 1.14 -3.15
CA ILE A 180 13.73 -0.01 -3.76
C ILE A 180 14.61 0.43 -4.95
N VAL A 181 14.10 1.32 -5.82
CA VAL A 181 14.90 1.88 -6.92
C VAL A 181 16.11 2.65 -6.39
N LEU A 182 15.95 3.38 -5.28
CA LEU A 182 17.03 4.10 -4.60
C LEU A 182 18.07 3.18 -3.96
N MET A 183 17.85 1.86 -3.86
CA MET A 183 18.91 0.93 -3.45
C MET A 183 19.98 0.74 -4.54
N ILE A 184 19.65 0.98 -5.82
CA ILE A 184 20.53 0.68 -6.97
C ILE A 184 21.90 1.39 -6.86
N PRO A 185 22.00 2.70 -6.57
CA PRO A 185 23.29 3.36 -6.42
C PRO A 185 24.15 2.77 -5.29
N ALA A 186 23.53 2.40 -4.17
CA ALA A 186 24.21 1.76 -3.05
C ALA A 186 24.73 0.38 -3.41
N LEU A 187 23.90 -0.44 -4.07
CA LEU A 187 24.32 -1.76 -4.55
C LEU A 187 25.44 -1.67 -5.59
N GLY A 188 25.36 -0.70 -6.51
CA GLY A 188 26.44 -0.40 -7.45
C GLY A 188 27.74 -0.05 -6.73
N TRP A 189 27.69 0.82 -5.73
CA TRP A 189 28.86 1.19 -4.94
C TRP A 189 29.45 0.04 -4.10
N LEU A 190 28.61 -0.88 -3.60
CA LEU A 190 29.02 -2.08 -2.88
C LEU A 190 29.62 -3.15 -3.81
N TYR A 191 29.13 -3.25 -5.05
CA TYR A 191 29.52 -4.27 -6.01
C TYR A 191 30.66 -3.85 -6.95
N GLU A 192 30.84 -2.54 -7.19
CA GLU A 192 31.93 -2.01 -8.02
C GLU A 192 33.28 -2.42 -7.45
N ARG A 193 33.83 -3.54 -7.97
CA ARG A 193 35.25 -3.80 -7.92
C ARG A 193 35.89 -2.70 -8.77
N LYS A 194 36.83 -1.93 -8.22
CA LYS A 194 37.85 -1.22 -9.00
C LYS A 194 38.77 -2.24 -9.73
N ALA A 195 38.20 -3.21 -10.45
CA ALA A 195 38.91 -4.28 -11.14
C ALA A 195 39.55 -3.81 -12.44
N LYS A 196 39.11 -2.68 -13.03
CA LYS A 196 39.71 -2.15 -14.27
C LYS A 196 41.14 -1.64 -14.11
N ASN A 197 41.59 -1.37 -12.89
CA ASN A 197 42.99 -1.05 -12.61
C ASN A 197 43.77 -2.26 -12.09
N LEU A 198 43.11 -3.41 -11.83
CA LEU A 198 43.76 -4.59 -11.28
C LEU A 198 44.48 -5.40 -12.37
N ASP A 199 43.90 -5.52 -13.57
CA ASP A 199 44.55 -6.25 -14.67
C ASP A 199 45.65 -5.41 -15.35
N VAL A 200 45.60 -4.08 -15.24
CA VAL A 200 46.66 -3.18 -15.72
C VAL A 200 47.81 -3.10 -14.71
N ALA A 201 47.52 -3.11 -13.39
CA ALA A 201 48.53 -3.01 -12.34
C ALA A 201 49.12 -4.36 -11.87
N VAL A 202 48.69 -5.50 -12.41
CA VAL A 202 49.42 -6.78 -12.23
C VAL A 202 50.57 -6.91 -13.24
N ALA A 203 50.53 -6.15 -14.34
CA ALA A 203 51.61 -6.09 -15.32
C ALA A 203 52.80 -5.24 -14.83
N ASP A 204 52.54 -4.19 -14.04
CA ASP A 204 53.56 -3.33 -13.44
C ASP A 204 53.62 -3.62 -11.93
N GLY A 205 54.72 -4.21 -11.44
CA GLY A 205 54.88 -4.74 -10.08
C GLY A 205 54.83 -3.75 -8.90
N GLU A 206 53.81 -2.89 -8.84
CA GLU A 206 53.54 -2.00 -7.70
C GLU A 206 52.70 -2.72 -6.63
N ILE A 207 53.24 -2.70 -5.41
CA ILE A 207 52.57 -3.19 -4.20
C ILE A 207 51.30 -2.37 -3.98
N LYS A 208 50.13 -3.03 -4.05
CA LYS A 208 48.84 -2.42 -3.71
C LYS A 208 48.90 -1.75 -2.34
N SER A 209 48.40 -0.51 -2.26
CA SER A 209 48.12 0.14 -0.98
C SER A 209 47.14 -0.73 -0.17
N VAL A 210 47.55 -1.15 1.04
CA VAL A 210 46.76 -1.94 2.00
C VAL A 210 45.34 -1.38 2.19
N LYS A 211 45.19 -0.06 2.02
CA LYS A 211 43.94 0.68 2.14
C LYS A 211 42.89 0.27 1.09
N ASP A 212 43.28 -0.01 -0.15
CA ASP A 212 42.34 -0.37 -1.22
C ASP A 212 41.81 -1.80 -1.07
N VAL A 213 42.63 -2.72 -0.57
CA VAL A 213 42.22 -4.09 -0.27
C VAL A 213 41.27 -4.13 0.93
N ALA A 214 41.59 -3.37 1.99
CA ALA A 214 40.76 -3.28 3.20
C ALA A 214 39.38 -2.66 2.94
N ASP A 215 39.27 -1.67 2.06
CA ASP A 215 37.99 -1.07 1.66
C ASP A 215 37.10 -2.07 0.92
N LEU A 216 37.67 -2.86 -0.01
CA LEU A 216 36.92 -3.88 -0.75
C LEU A 216 36.37 -4.97 0.17
N THR A 217 37.17 -5.43 1.14
CA THR A 217 36.72 -6.41 2.14
C THR A 217 35.66 -5.85 3.07
N SER A 218 35.73 -4.57 3.42
CA SER A 218 34.75 -3.91 4.29
C SER A 218 33.38 -3.77 3.61
N ARG A 219 33.36 -3.41 2.31
CA ARG A 219 32.11 -3.32 1.54
C ARG A 219 31.44 -4.68 1.33
N GLN A 220 32.24 -5.72 1.08
CA GLN A 220 31.73 -7.09 0.98
C GLN A 220 31.18 -7.59 2.31
N ALA A 221 31.89 -7.34 3.41
CA ALA A 221 31.41 -7.68 4.75
C ALA A 221 30.09 -6.95 5.07
N LEU A 222 29.97 -5.67 4.72
CA LEU A 222 28.72 -4.91 4.87
C LEU A 222 27.57 -5.53 4.05
N LEU A 223 27.82 -5.87 2.77
CA LEU A 223 26.79 -6.50 1.93
C LEU A 223 26.35 -7.85 2.49
N ILE A 224 27.29 -8.70 2.91
CA ILE A 224 26.98 -10.00 3.55
C ILE A 224 26.18 -9.78 4.83
N GLY A 225 26.58 -8.83 5.67
CA GLY A 225 25.85 -8.48 6.89
C GLY A 225 24.41 -8.03 6.62
N LEU A 226 24.20 -7.19 5.59
CA LEU A 226 22.87 -6.74 5.18
C LEU A 226 22.00 -7.90 4.65
N LEU A 227 22.58 -8.83 3.89
CA LEU A 227 21.87 -10.02 3.40
C LEU A 227 21.48 -10.94 4.56
N LEU A 228 22.38 -11.19 5.51
CA LEU A 228 22.10 -11.98 6.72
C LEU A 228 21.00 -11.32 7.56
N ALA A 229 21.07 -10.00 7.77
CA ALA A 229 20.03 -9.26 8.48
C ALA A 229 18.66 -9.37 7.77
N THR A 230 18.63 -9.33 6.44
CA THR A 230 17.41 -9.54 5.64
C THR A 230 16.83 -10.92 5.88
N ALA A 231 17.67 -11.97 5.82
CA ALA A 231 17.24 -13.35 6.05
C ALA A 231 16.70 -13.56 7.48
N MET A 232 17.38 -12.98 8.49
CA MET A 232 16.95 -13.03 9.88
C MET A 232 15.60 -12.32 10.09
N GLN A 233 15.41 -11.12 9.52
CA GLN A 233 14.12 -10.43 9.62
C GLN A 233 13.00 -11.18 8.91
N ALA A 234 13.27 -11.79 7.75
CA ALA A 234 12.30 -12.61 7.05
C ALA A 234 11.89 -13.84 7.87
N ALA A 235 12.86 -14.53 8.49
CA ALA A 235 12.58 -15.65 9.39
C ALA A 235 11.76 -15.21 10.61
N TYR A 236 12.14 -14.10 11.25
CA TYR A 236 11.37 -13.53 12.36
C TYR A 236 9.94 -13.18 11.97
N PHE A 237 9.75 -12.51 10.82
CA PHE A 237 8.43 -12.19 10.29
C PHE A 237 7.58 -13.45 10.12
N GLN A 238 8.14 -14.51 9.52
CA GLN A 238 7.41 -15.77 9.36
C GLN A 238 6.99 -16.36 10.70
N VAL A 239 7.88 -16.36 11.71
CA VAL A 239 7.55 -16.85 13.05
C VAL A 239 6.39 -16.06 13.67
N VAL A 240 6.47 -14.72 13.69
CA VAL A 240 5.41 -13.87 14.26
C VAL A 240 4.11 -14.00 13.46
N PHE A 241 4.20 -13.99 12.13
CA PHE A 241 3.05 -14.14 11.24
C PHE A 241 2.29 -15.43 11.54
N TRP A 242 2.95 -16.58 11.59
CA TRP A 242 2.28 -17.85 11.85
C TRP A 242 1.82 -18.01 13.30
N ARG A 243 2.48 -17.36 14.25
CA ARG A 243 2.11 -17.38 15.67
C ARG A 243 0.83 -16.58 15.93
N ASP A 244 0.75 -15.36 15.38
CA ASP A 244 -0.22 -14.33 15.77
C ASP A 244 -1.17 -13.93 14.64
N GLY A 245 -0.71 -13.94 13.39
CA GLY A 245 -1.47 -13.46 12.23
C GLY A 245 -2.84 -14.14 12.06
N PRO A 246 -2.91 -15.49 12.04
CA PRO A 246 -4.19 -16.20 11.97
C PRO A 246 -5.07 -16.04 13.22
N LYS A 247 -4.51 -15.64 14.37
CA LYS A 247 -5.23 -15.54 15.64
C LYS A 247 -5.78 -14.14 15.93
N ASP A 248 -5.33 -13.11 15.20
CA ASP A 248 -5.83 -11.74 15.40
C ASP A 248 -7.27 -11.63 14.84
N PRO A 249 -8.29 -11.42 15.69
CA PRO A 249 -9.68 -11.34 15.25
C PRO A 249 -9.91 -10.19 14.27
N ARG A 250 -9.16 -9.08 14.39
CA ARG A 250 -9.28 -7.94 13.47
C ARG A 250 -8.80 -8.33 12.08
N ARG A 251 -7.81 -9.23 12.00
CA ARG A 251 -7.27 -9.73 10.74
C ARG A 251 -8.18 -10.78 10.11
N ALA A 252 -8.79 -11.64 10.92
CA ALA A 252 -9.80 -12.60 10.49
C ALA A 252 -11.01 -11.89 9.84
N VAL A 253 -11.59 -10.89 10.51
CA VAL A 253 -12.65 -10.03 9.93
C VAL A 253 -12.19 -9.30 8.68
N ALA A 254 -10.97 -8.75 8.71
CA ALA A 254 -10.40 -7.99 7.61
C ALA A 254 -10.21 -8.80 6.32
N LEU A 255 -10.03 -10.13 6.46
CA LEU A 255 -9.80 -11.11 5.40
C LEU A 255 -10.99 -12.06 5.24
N ASP A 256 -12.12 -11.74 5.85
CA ASP A 256 -13.41 -12.44 5.75
C ASP A 256 -13.33 -13.93 6.15
N VAL A 257 -12.41 -14.26 7.07
CA VAL A 257 -12.18 -15.62 7.53
C VAL A 257 -13.42 -16.14 8.24
N GLY A 258 -13.93 -17.29 7.81
CA GLY A 258 -15.14 -17.91 8.37
C GLY A 258 -16.46 -17.44 7.77
N TYR A 259 -16.49 -16.34 7.00
CA TYR A 259 -17.74 -15.83 6.42
C TYR A 259 -18.37 -16.84 5.46
N LYS A 260 -17.55 -17.48 4.61
CA LYS A 260 -18.05 -18.48 3.65
C LYS A 260 -18.73 -19.65 4.34
N THR A 261 -18.24 -20.06 5.51
CA THR A 261 -18.82 -21.15 6.31
C THR A 261 -20.24 -20.83 6.77
N VAL A 262 -20.47 -19.63 7.32
CA VAL A 262 -21.83 -19.23 7.74
C VAL A 262 -22.75 -18.98 6.55
N TYR A 263 -22.22 -18.44 5.45
CA TYR A 263 -22.97 -18.25 4.21
C TYR A 263 -23.41 -19.58 3.58
N ASP A 264 -22.54 -20.59 3.55
CA ASP A 264 -22.85 -21.92 3.02
C ASP A 264 -23.90 -22.64 3.86
N ALA A 265 -23.77 -22.56 5.19
CA ALA A 265 -24.78 -23.07 6.09
C ALA A 265 -26.14 -22.37 5.90
N ALA A 266 -26.14 -21.04 5.75
CA ALA A 266 -27.37 -20.27 5.58
C ALA A 266 -28.06 -20.59 4.25
N THR A 267 -27.31 -20.66 3.16
CA THR A 267 -27.86 -20.88 1.83
C THR A 267 -28.28 -22.33 1.57
N ALA A 268 -27.74 -23.29 2.31
CA ALA A 268 -28.19 -24.69 2.33
C ALA A 268 -29.57 -24.87 3.00
N MET A 269 -29.97 -23.94 3.87
CA MET A 269 -31.31 -23.95 4.48
C MET A 269 -32.36 -23.39 3.52
N PRO A 270 -33.61 -23.88 3.58
CA PRO A 270 -34.69 -23.41 2.69
C PRO A 270 -35.26 -22.03 3.08
N SER A 271 -34.94 -21.50 4.26
CA SER A 271 -35.48 -20.22 4.75
C SER A 271 -35.00 -19.03 3.91
N ARG A 272 -35.94 -18.24 3.41
CA ARG A 272 -35.69 -17.00 2.66
C ARG A 272 -36.71 -15.91 3.06
N PRO A 273 -36.33 -14.62 3.00
CA PRO A 273 -34.98 -14.12 2.71
C PRO A 273 -34.00 -14.37 3.88
N ILE A 274 -32.70 -14.33 3.59
CA ILE A 274 -31.63 -14.32 4.58
C ILE A 274 -31.36 -12.86 4.94
N TYR A 275 -31.48 -12.53 6.21
CA TYR A 275 -31.22 -11.18 6.69
C TYR A 275 -29.74 -11.01 7.03
N LEU A 276 -29.19 -9.85 6.72
CA LEU A 276 -27.79 -9.50 6.92
C LEU A 276 -27.71 -8.36 7.91
N VAL A 277 -27.06 -8.60 9.03
CA VAL A 277 -26.89 -7.61 10.11
C VAL A 277 -25.41 -7.27 10.24
N ASP A 278 -25.12 -5.97 10.05
CA ASP A 278 -23.81 -5.41 10.33
C ASP A 278 -23.67 -5.13 11.83
N GLY A 279 -22.65 -5.72 12.46
CA GLY A 279 -22.49 -5.65 13.91
C GLY A 279 -21.16 -5.10 14.41
N TYR A 280 -20.85 -5.43 15.67
CA TYR A 280 -19.65 -5.05 16.40
C TYR A 280 -18.35 -5.18 15.57
N TYR A 281 -18.21 -6.27 14.80
CA TYR A 281 -17.01 -6.53 14.02
C TYR A 281 -16.96 -5.79 12.67
N GLY A 282 -18.02 -5.07 12.29
CA GLY A 282 -18.06 -4.21 11.10
C GLY A 282 -18.99 -4.73 10.01
N PRO A 283 -19.07 -4.01 8.87
CA PRO A 283 -20.05 -4.30 7.85
C PRO A 283 -19.73 -5.58 7.11
N ALA A 284 -20.62 -6.56 7.22
CA ALA A 284 -20.42 -7.91 6.72
C ALA A 284 -21.43 -8.29 5.62
N TYR A 285 -22.50 -7.51 5.42
CA TYR A 285 -23.51 -7.78 4.40
C TYR A 285 -22.92 -7.93 2.99
N ILE A 286 -21.86 -7.16 2.69
CA ILE A 286 -21.27 -7.12 1.35
C ILE A 286 -20.70 -8.48 0.93
N HIS A 287 -20.24 -9.29 1.89
CA HIS A 287 -19.70 -10.62 1.60
C HIS A 287 -20.79 -11.58 1.13
N ALA A 288 -21.99 -11.55 1.71
CA ALA A 288 -23.12 -12.34 1.22
C ALA A 288 -23.51 -11.97 -0.21
N LEU A 289 -23.59 -10.66 -0.51
CA LEU A 289 -23.89 -10.19 -1.87
C LEU A 289 -22.81 -10.59 -2.88
N TRP A 290 -21.54 -10.53 -2.46
CA TRP A 290 -20.40 -10.97 -3.27
C TRP A 290 -20.48 -12.47 -3.57
N TYR A 291 -20.65 -13.31 -2.54
CA TYR A 291 -20.72 -14.76 -2.73
C TYR A 291 -21.97 -15.18 -3.52
N ALA A 292 -23.12 -14.52 -3.30
CA ALA A 292 -24.32 -14.72 -4.09
C ALA A 292 -24.06 -14.45 -5.57
N THR A 293 -23.38 -13.35 -5.87
CA THR A 293 -23.01 -13.01 -7.26
C THR A 293 -22.05 -14.04 -7.86
N LEU A 294 -21.03 -14.46 -7.12
CA LEU A 294 -20.08 -15.48 -7.58
C LEU A 294 -20.75 -16.84 -7.86
N GLU A 295 -21.75 -17.20 -7.07
CA GLU A 295 -22.47 -18.47 -7.17
C GLU A 295 -23.72 -18.40 -8.08
N GLY A 296 -24.00 -17.24 -8.69
CA GLY A 296 -25.17 -17.05 -9.56
C GLY A 296 -26.50 -17.07 -8.81
N ARG A 297 -26.52 -16.80 -7.51
CA ARG A 297 -27.74 -16.67 -6.70
C ARG A 297 -28.32 -15.28 -6.82
N SER A 298 -29.65 -15.17 -6.63
CA SER A 298 -30.28 -13.85 -6.65
C SER A 298 -29.88 -13.06 -5.41
N THR A 299 -29.39 -11.83 -5.59
CA THR A 299 -29.13 -10.92 -4.47
C THR A 299 -30.41 -10.52 -3.74
N SER A 300 -31.59 -10.71 -4.34
CA SER A 300 -32.88 -10.51 -3.67
C SER A 300 -33.19 -11.55 -2.59
N GLU A 301 -32.44 -12.65 -2.53
CA GLU A 301 -32.53 -13.61 -1.42
C GLU A 301 -31.94 -13.05 -0.12
N PHE A 302 -31.24 -11.93 -0.20
CA PHE A 302 -30.51 -11.32 0.92
C PHE A 302 -31.04 -9.91 1.20
N ILE A 303 -31.40 -9.64 2.44
CA ILE A 303 -31.88 -8.33 2.88
C ILE A 303 -30.91 -7.77 3.92
N HIS A 304 -30.26 -6.66 3.58
CA HIS A 304 -29.46 -5.91 4.54
C HIS A 304 -30.38 -5.05 5.42
N LEU A 305 -30.25 -5.23 6.73
CA LEU A 305 -30.98 -4.45 7.72
C LEU A 305 -30.17 -3.21 8.11
N ASP A 306 -30.85 -2.09 8.30
CA ASP A 306 -30.19 -0.88 8.78
C ASP A 306 -29.74 -1.05 10.24
N LYS A 307 -28.79 -0.21 10.67
CA LYS A 307 -28.23 -0.30 12.02
C LYS A 307 -29.32 -0.17 13.09
N GLY A 308 -29.51 -1.22 13.88
CA GLY A 308 -30.50 -1.29 14.97
C GLY A 308 -31.90 -1.71 14.53
N GLU A 309 -32.10 -2.02 13.25
CA GLU A 309 -33.33 -2.62 12.75
C GLU A 309 -33.37 -4.13 13.12
N PRO A 310 -34.42 -4.60 13.82
CA PRO A 310 -34.52 -6.01 14.19
C PRO A 310 -34.91 -6.88 13.00
N ALA A 311 -34.41 -8.11 12.96
CA ALA A 311 -34.87 -9.12 12.01
C ALA A 311 -36.29 -9.58 12.37
N PRO A 312 -37.12 -10.03 11.40
CA PRO A 312 -38.42 -10.60 11.73
C PRO A 312 -38.29 -11.89 12.55
N PRO A 313 -39.25 -12.18 13.47
CA PRO A 313 -39.29 -13.44 14.20
C PRO A 313 -39.23 -14.67 13.29
N GLY A 314 -38.40 -15.64 13.64
CA GLY A 314 -38.15 -16.87 12.89
C GLY A 314 -37.25 -16.70 11.66
N ALA A 315 -36.80 -15.49 11.34
CA ALA A 315 -35.95 -15.22 10.20
C ALA A 315 -34.54 -15.78 10.39
N LEU A 316 -33.92 -16.16 9.26
CA LEU A 316 -32.54 -16.61 9.23
C LEU A 316 -31.60 -15.41 9.04
N VAL A 317 -30.63 -15.25 9.94
CA VAL A 317 -29.77 -14.06 9.96
C VAL A 317 -28.30 -14.44 9.94
N ILE A 318 -27.52 -13.80 9.05
CA ILE A 318 -26.06 -13.78 9.12
C ILE A 318 -25.66 -12.44 9.75
N SER A 319 -24.87 -12.50 10.82
CA SER A 319 -24.45 -11.32 11.57
C SER A 319 -22.96 -11.32 11.90
N SER A 320 -22.40 -10.12 11.99
CA SER A 320 -21.07 -9.83 12.54
C SER A 320 -21.13 -9.18 13.93
N GLU A 321 -22.26 -9.31 14.64
CA GLU A 321 -22.34 -8.93 16.05
C GLU A 321 -21.55 -9.89 16.95
N SER A 322 -21.15 -9.42 18.13
CA SER A 322 -20.45 -10.27 19.10
C SER A 322 -21.39 -11.30 19.74
N ASP A 323 -22.64 -10.91 19.95
CA ASP A 323 -23.64 -11.77 20.57
C ASP A 323 -25.06 -11.45 20.12
N CYS A 324 -26.00 -12.31 20.49
CA CYS A 324 -27.41 -12.18 20.16
C CYS A 324 -28.27 -12.66 21.34
N ALA A 325 -29.10 -11.76 21.86
CA ALA A 325 -29.83 -11.98 23.12
C ALA A 325 -31.12 -12.81 22.95
N ASP A 326 -31.84 -12.60 21.84
CA ASP A 326 -33.15 -13.20 21.57
C ASP A 326 -33.14 -14.03 20.27
N CYS A 327 -32.22 -15.01 20.19
CA CYS A 327 -32.14 -15.89 19.04
C CYS A 327 -31.60 -17.30 19.33
N GLU A 328 -31.81 -18.20 18.38
CA GLU A 328 -31.21 -19.52 18.33
C GLU A 328 -29.94 -19.49 17.45
N ILE A 329 -28.76 -19.62 18.05
CA ILE A 329 -27.51 -19.70 17.31
C ILE A 329 -27.40 -21.05 16.62
N ILE A 330 -27.37 -21.04 15.29
CA ILE A 330 -27.24 -22.23 14.44
C ILE A 330 -25.77 -22.60 14.25
N LEU A 331 -24.94 -21.60 13.94
CA LEU A 331 -23.52 -21.80 13.65
C LEU A 331 -22.73 -20.54 13.99
N ARG A 332 -21.56 -20.70 14.61
CA ARG A 332 -20.54 -19.65 14.71
C ARG A 332 -19.30 -20.07 13.93
N SER A 333 -18.75 -19.13 13.18
CA SER A 333 -17.46 -19.29 12.52
C SER A 333 -16.71 -17.97 12.62
N GLU A 334 -15.62 -17.97 13.41
CA GLU A 334 -14.84 -16.78 13.72
C GLU A 334 -15.72 -15.64 14.30
N GLN A 335 -15.72 -14.47 13.67
CA GLN A 335 -16.47 -13.29 14.10
C GLN A 335 -17.86 -13.20 13.46
N TYR A 336 -18.31 -14.28 12.81
CA TYR A 336 -19.61 -14.34 12.16
C TYR A 336 -20.49 -15.42 12.79
N MET A 337 -21.77 -15.15 12.82
CA MET A 337 -22.78 -16.07 13.31
C MET A 337 -23.94 -16.18 12.33
N LEU A 338 -24.48 -17.38 12.25
CA LEU A 338 -25.75 -17.71 11.65
C LEU A 338 -26.70 -18.05 12.78
N TYR A 339 -27.84 -17.38 12.84
CA TYR A 339 -28.85 -17.62 13.87
C TYR A 339 -30.28 -17.48 13.32
N ARG A 340 -31.25 -17.92 14.11
CA ARG A 340 -32.68 -17.69 13.89
C ARG A 340 -33.22 -16.75 14.95
N GLU A 341 -33.77 -15.62 14.53
CA GLU A 341 -34.39 -14.63 15.44
C GLU A 341 -35.64 -15.23 16.08
N PHE A 342 -35.94 -14.90 17.34
CA PHE A 342 -37.16 -15.34 18.02
C PHE A 342 -38.37 -14.44 17.84
#